data_AF-A0A382UDQ4-F1
#
_entry.id   AF-A0A382UDQ4-F1
#
_cell.length_a   1.000
_cell.length_b   1.000
_cell.length_c   1.000
_cell.angle_alpha   90.00
_cell.angle_beta   90.00
_cell.angle_gamma   90.00
#
_symmetry.space_group_name_H-M   'P 1'
#
loop_
_entity.id
_entity.type
_entity.pdbx_description
1 polymer ?
#
loop_
_entity_poly.entity_id
_entity_poly.type
_entity_poly.pdbx_seq_one_letter_code
_entity_poly.pdbx_strand_id
1 'polypeptide(L)'
;MADKKVTALTSLGTATAREDLLHVIDDPGGTPTNKKVTIGEYANALMAPVSLADSDVTLTEATHAGRLCIGPDCSADRTYTLPTPIAGMTFRIAGPIGLAAADGHDVIIAAGTGNSIFFKGQVVHLDTNADNVTVFSDQNSNETLQLNVPSAYDITLVGISATIWMVSGWVCSTTAPAFAD
;
A
#
# COMPACT_ATOMS: atom_id res chain seq x y z
N MET A 1 -17.98 29.71 -24.74
CA MET A 1 -17.14 29.13 -25.81
C MET A 1 -16.66 27.79 -25.29
N ALA A 2 -16.93 26.67 -25.98
CA ALA A 2 -16.37 25.39 -25.55
C ALA A 2 -14.83 25.48 -25.62
N ASP A 3 -14.14 24.88 -24.67
CA ASP A 3 -12.68 24.85 -24.69
C ASP A 3 -12.18 24.28 -26.04
N LYS A 4 -11.15 24.90 -26.62
CA LYS A 4 -10.64 24.54 -27.95
C LYS A 4 -10.20 23.07 -28.02
N LYS A 5 -9.81 22.46 -26.89
CA LYS A 5 -9.36 21.06 -26.81
C LYS A 5 -10.56 20.11 -26.79
N VAL A 6 -11.65 20.48 -26.14
CA VAL A 6 -12.92 19.71 -26.15
C VAL A 6 -13.58 19.78 -27.54
N THR A 7 -13.44 20.90 -28.24
CA THR A 7 -13.95 21.06 -29.62
C THR A 7 -13.19 20.15 -30.61
N ALA A 8 -11.94 19.79 -30.33
CA ALA A 8 -11.19 18.84 -31.15
C ALA A 8 -11.69 17.39 -30.98
N LEU A 9 -12.37 17.02 -29.88
CA LEU A 9 -12.95 15.68 -29.72
C LEU A 9 -14.04 15.38 -30.76
N THR A 10 -14.69 16.38 -31.33
CA THR A 10 -15.67 16.20 -32.41
C THR A 10 -15.03 15.58 -33.67
N SER A 11 -13.72 15.78 -33.88
CA SER A 11 -12.96 15.16 -34.99
C SER A 11 -12.59 13.69 -34.77
N LEU A 12 -12.80 13.14 -33.56
CA LEU A 12 -12.61 11.71 -33.27
C LEU A 12 -13.86 10.87 -33.61
N GLY A 13 -15.04 11.49 -33.78
CA GLY A 13 -16.28 10.81 -34.18
C GLY A 13 -16.27 10.24 -35.61
N THR A 14 -15.25 10.58 -36.41
CA THR A 14 -15.05 10.09 -37.79
C THR A 14 -13.94 9.04 -37.91
N ALA A 15 -13.24 8.70 -36.82
CA ALA A 15 -12.19 7.67 -36.82
C ALA A 15 -12.80 6.26 -36.75
N THR A 16 -12.28 5.34 -37.57
CA THR A 16 -12.74 3.94 -37.67
C THR A 16 -12.38 3.07 -36.47
N ALA A 17 -11.49 3.53 -35.59
CA ALA A 17 -11.16 2.86 -34.33
C ALA A 17 -11.85 3.58 -33.16
N ARG A 18 -12.79 2.88 -32.50
CA ARG A 18 -13.48 3.35 -31.29
C ARG A 18 -12.59 3.07 -30.08
N GLU A 19 -11.62 3.94 -29.84
CA GLU A 19 -10.85 3.93 -28.59
C GLU A 19 -11.61 4.73 -27.52
N ASP A 20 -11.83 4.13 -26.36
CA ASP A 20 -12.37 4.84 -25.20
C ASP A 20 -11.34 5.87 -24.70
N LEU A 21 -11.75 7.13 -24.56
CA LEU A 21 -10.89 8.24 -24.10
C LEU A 21 -11.40 8.78 -22.77
N LEU A 22 -10.60 8.68 -21.71
CA LEU A 22 -10.84 9.39 -20.44
C LEU A 22 -10.19 10.77 -20.52
N HIS A 23 -10.97 11.84 -20.41
CA HIS A 23 -10.45 13.21 -20.36
C HIS A 23 -10.60 13.77 -18.95
N VAL A 24 -9.50 13.81 -18.20
CA VAL A 24 -9.40 14.47 -16.89
C VAL A 24 -8.81 15.86 -17.11
N ILE A 25 -9.55 16.91 -16.75
CA ILE A 25 -9.08 18.30 -16.81
C ILE A 25 -8.86 18.76 -15.38
N ASP A 26 -7.60 18.86 -14.98
CA ASP A 26 -7.20 19.55 -13.76
C ASP A 26 -6.17 20.64 -14.12
N ASP A 27 -6.27 21.80 -13.47
CA ASP A 27 -5.51 23.02 -13.77
C ASP A 27 -4.67 23.52 -12.59
N PRO A 28 -3.64 22.78 -12.13
CA PRO A 28 -2.74 23.32 -11.11
C PRO A 28 -1.68 24.30 -11.66
N GLY A 29 -1.59 24.50 -12.99
CA GLY A 29 -0.46 25.23 -13.62
C GLY A 29 -0.79 26.07 -14.86
N GLY A 30 -2.05 26.24 -15.23
CA GLY A 30 -2.52 27.12 -16.31
C GLY A 30 -2.41 26.56 -17.73
N THR A 31 -1.85 25.36 -17.93
CA THR A 31 -1.67 24.79 -19.29
C THR A 31 -2.01 23.29 -19.35
N PRO A 32 -3.29 22.92 -19.52
CA PRO A 32 -3.67 21.53 -19.73
C PRO A 32 -3.05 20.97 -21.02
N THR A 33 -2.48 19.77 -21.03
CA THR A 33 -2.00 19.12 -22.26
C THR A 33 -2.90 17.94 -22.62
N ASN A 34 -3.29 17.82 -23.89
CA ASN A 34 -4.04 16.67 -24.35
C ASN A 34 -3.09 15.48 -24.52
N LYS A 35 -3.21 14.48 -23.65
CA LYS A 35 -2.57 13.18 -23.83
C LYS A 35 -3.67 12.15 -24.09
N LYS A 36 -3.52 11.33 -25.13
CA LYS A 36 -4.39 10.16 -25.31
C LYS A 36 -4.03 9.16 -24.21
N VAL A 37 -5.03 8.78 -23.41
CA VAL A 37 -4.92 7.74 -22.38
C VAL A 37 -6.16 6.86 -22.51
N THR A 38 -5.95 5.58 -22.74
CA THR A 38 -7.00 4.57 -22.75
C THR A 38 -7.47 4.27 -21.32
N ILE A 39 -8.68 3.74 -21.16
CA ILE A 39 -9.18 3.30 -19.84
C ILE A 39 -8.23 2.27 -19.21
N GLY A 40 -7.66 1.37 -20.02
CA GLY A 40 -6.70 0.37 -19.56
C GLY A 40 -5.40 0.99 -19.03
N GLU A 41 -4.83 1.98 -19.73
CA GLU A 41 -3.65 2.70 -19.26
C GLU A 41 -3.91 3.46 -17.96
N TYR A 42 -5.07 4.08 -17.82
CA TYR A 42 -5.47 4.77 -16.59
C TYR A 42 -5.62 3.79 -15.42
N ALA A 43 -6.36 2.69 -15.60
CA ALA A 43 -6.55 1.68 -14.56
C ALA A 43 -5.22 1.05 -14.11
N ASN A 44 -4.34 0.74 -15.07
CA ASN A 44 -3.01 0.20 -14.77
C ASN A 44 -2.14 1.22 -14.03
N ALA A 45 -2.18 2.50 -14.40
CA ALA A 45 -1.40 3.54 -13.74
C ALA A 45 -1.81 3.77 -12.28
N LEU A 46 -3.11 3.65 -11.97
CA LEU A 46 -3.63 3.79 -10.61
C LEU A 46 -3.25 2.61 -9.70
N MET A 47 -3.17 1.40 -10.24
CA MET A 47 -2.88 0.17 -9.48
C MET A 47 -1.42 -0.29 -9.63
N ALA A 48 -0.56 0.50 -10.27
CA ALA A 48 0.84 0.15 -10.50
C ALA A 48 1.56 -0.12 -9.15
N PRO A 49 2.18 -1.32 -8.97
CA PRO A 49 2.88 -1.64 -7.74
C PRO A 49 4.02 -0.68 -7.43
N VAL A 50 4.34 -0.53 -6.15
CA VAL A 50 5.41 0.33 -5.64
C VAL A 50 6.41 -0.53 -4.89
N SER A 51 7.65 -0.59 -5.35
CA SER A 51 8.75 -1.17 -4.57
C SER A 51 9.17 -0.18 -3.49
N LEU A 52 9.13 -0.62 -2.23
CA LEU A 52 9.62 0.16 -1.10
C LEU A 52 11.16 0.16 -1.10
N ALA A 53 11.75 1.26 -0.62
CA ALA A 53 13.20 1.38 -0.50
C ALA A 53 13.73 0.53 0.66
N ASP A 54 14.99 0.09 0.59
CA ASP A 54 15.72 -0.52 1.71
C ASP A 54 16.17 0.58 2.71
N SER A 55 15.17 1.24 3.28
CA SER A 55 15.28 2.28 4.31
C SER A 55 13.94 2.38 5.04
N ASP A 56 13.87 3.15 6.12
CA ASP A 56 12.57 3.53 6.67
C ASP A 56 11.79 4.31 5.62
N VAL A 57 10.48 4.05 5.53
CA VAL A 57 9.59 4.68 4.55
C VAL A 57 8.37 5.26 5.25
N THR A 58 8.13 6.56 5.04
CA THR A 58 6.83 7.17 5.37
C THR A 58 5.88 6.96 4.19
N LEU A 59 4.88 6.11 4.41
CA LEU A 59 3.85 5.82 3.43
C LEU A 59 2.87 6.99 3.31
N THR A 60 2.33 7.19 2.11
CA THR A 60 1.43 8.30 1.78
C THR A 60 0.27 7.80 0.94
N GLU A 61 -0.89 8.43 1.08
CA GLU A 61 -2.06 8.08 0.28
C GLU A 61 -1.76 8.19 -1.23
N ALA A 62 -1.20 9.32 -1.66
CA ALA A 62 -0.99 9.62 -3.08
C ALA A 62 -0.04 8.64 -3.79
N THR A 63 1.00 8.17 -3.10
CA THR A 63 2.02 7.32 -3.71
C THR A 63 1.71 5.82 -3.55
N HIS A 64 1.06 5.43 -2.45
CA HIS A 64 1.05 4.02 -2.02
C HIS A 64 -0.35 3.44 -1.81
N ALA A 65 -1.35 4.24 -1.40
CA ALA A 65 -2.67 3.69 -1.09
C ALA A 65 -3.36 3.13 -2.35
N GLY A 66 -4.11 2.05 -2.17
CA GLY A 66 -4.78 1.33 -3.26
C GLY A 66 -3.85 0.53 -4.19
N ARG A 67 -2.54 0.53 -3.92
CA ARG A 67 -1.52 -0.19 -4.70
C ARG A 67 -0.93 -1.33 -3.90
N LEU A 68 -0.30 -2.27 -4.60
CA LEU A 68 0.59 -3.25 -3.98
C LEU A 68 1.92 -2.57 -3.64
N CYS A 69 2.24 -2.48 -2.36
CA CYS A 69 3.55 -2.09 -1.87
C CYS A 69 4.40 -3.36 -1.70
N ILE A 70 5.58 -3.38 -2.30
CA ILE A 70 6.48 -4.54 -2.33
C ILE A 70 7.68 -4.25 -1.44
N GLY A 71 7.87 -5.01 -0.36
CA GLY A 71 9.06 -4.90 0.49
C GLY A 71 10.33 -5.44 -0.18
N PRO A 72 11.52 -4.87 0.08
CA PRO A 72 12.80 -5.34 -0.43
C PRO A 72 13.41 -6.42 0.49
N ASP A 73 14.48 -7.07 0.02
CA ASP A 73 15.48 -7.73 0.87
C ASP A 73 16.18 -6.65 1.72
N CYS A 74 15.99 -6.69 3.04
CA CYS A 74 16.41 -5.63 3.93
C CYS A 74 17.89 -5.78 4.31
N SER A 75 18.62 -4.67 4.46
CA SER A 75 20.01 -4.67 4.98
C SER A 75 20.14 -4.26 6.45
N ALA A 76 19.00 -3.90 7.06
CA ALA A 76 18.81 -3.60 8.48
C ALA A 76 17.29 -3.61 8.75
N ASP A 77 16.87 -3.52 10.01
CA ASP A 77 15.46 -3.44 10.34
C ASP A 77 14.82 -2.20 9.69
N ARG A 78 13.63 -2.37 9.10
CA ARG A 78 12.93 -1.33 8.33
C ARG A 78 11.57 -1.01 8.90
N THR A 79 11.28 0.28 9.06
CA THR A 79 9.99 0.77 9.52
C THR A 79 9.20 1.43 8.39
N TYR A 80 8.00 0.91 8.14
CA TYR A 80 7.00 1.51 7.26
C TYR A 80 5.95 2.25 8.09
N THR A 81 6.03 3.57 8.09
CA THR A 81 5.10 4.42 8.86
C THR A 81 3.89 4.76 8.01
N LEU A 82 2.70 4.36 8.46
CA LEU A 82 1.43 4.66 7.83
C LEU A 82 1.01 6.12 8.05
N PRO A 83 0.24 6.71 7.12
CA PRO A 83 -0.39 8.01 7.36
C PRO A 83 -1.57 7.88 8.34
N THR A 84 -2.14 9.01 8.75
CA THR A 84 -3.43 9.03 9.46
C THR A 84 -4.49 8.31 8.61
N PRO A 85 -5.20 7.31 9.16
CA PRO A 85 -6.14 6.53 8.38
C PRO A 85 -7.33 7.39 7.94
N ILE A 86 -7.83 7.08 6.75
CA ILE A 86 -9.13 7.55 6.24
C ILE A 86 -9.98 6.32 6.02
N ALA A 87 -11.28 6.39 6.33
CA ALA A 87 -12.20 5.28 6.10
C ALA A 87 -12.18 4.85 4.62
N GLY A 88 -11.79 3.61 4.37
CA GLY A 88 -11.64 3.03 3.02
C GLY A 88 -10.25 3.17 2.39
N MET A 89 -9.31 3.89 3.01
CA MET A 89 -7.91 3.92 2.57
C MET A 89 -7.29 2.54 2.78
N THR A 90 -6.65 1.98 1.75
CA THR A 90 -6.06 0.63 1.82
C THR A 90 -4.58 0.63 1.49
N PHE A 91 -3.82 -0.17 2.23
CA PHE A 91 -2.45 -0.54 1.91
C PHE A 91 -2.36 -2.05 1.88
N ARG A 92 -1.72 -2.60 0.85
CA ARG A 92 -1.30 -3.99 0.83
C ARG A 92 0.20 -4.03 0.73
N ILE A 93 0.87 -4.53 1.77
CA ILE A 93 2.32 -4.66 1.81
C ILE A 93 2.64 -6.15 1.75
N ALA A 94 3.29 -6.56 0.68
CA ALA A 94 3.72 -7.94 0.49
C ALA A 94 5.21 -7.99 0.18
N GLY A 95 5.84 -9.10 0.47
CA GLY A 95 7.26 -9.26 0.21
C GLY A 95 7.89 -10.25 1.19
N PRO A 96 9.20 -10.15 1.37
CA PRO A 96 10.12 -9.31 0.59
C PRO A 96 10.42 -9.92 -0.79
N ILE A 97 10.73 -9.07 -1.78
CA ILE A 97 11.18 -9.50 -3.11
C ILE A 97 12.70 -9.66 -3.11
N GLY A 98 13.20 -10.73 -3.74
CA GLY A 98 14.64 -10.93 -3.96
C GLY A 98 15.34 -11.79 -2.90
N LEU A 99 14.63 -12.28 -1.87
CA LEU A 99 15.20 -13.20 -0.90
C LEU A 99 15.53 -14.58 -1.48
N ALA A 100 16.66 -15.14 -1.04
CA ALA A 100 17.04 -16.53 -1.24
C ALA A 100 16.90 -17.40 0.04
N ALA A 101 16.74 -16.77 1.20
CA ALA A 101 16.49 -17.35 2.52
C ALA A 101 15.70 -16.31 3.35
N ALA A 102 15.25 -16.63 4.57
CA ALA A 102 14.55 -15.66 5.42
C ALA A 102 15.36 -14.36 5.59
N ASP A 103 14.66 -13.21 5.60
CA ASP A 103 15.29 -11.90 5.77
C ASP A 103 16.08 -11.89 7.08
N GLY A 104 17.33 -11.45 7.08
CA GLY A 104 18.13 -11.37 8.31
C GLY A 104 17.66 -10.28 9.28
N HIS A 105 16.64 -9.52 8.90
CA HIS A 105 16.19 -8.30 9.57
C HIS A 105 14.67 -8.23 9.70
N ASP A 106 14.23 -7.36 10.60
CA ASP A 106 12.82 -7.19 10.90
C ASP A 106 12.16 -6.16 9.98
N VAL A 107 10.88 -6.37 9.69
CA VAL A 107 10.02 -5.38 9.01
C VAL A 107 8.96 -4.91 10.00
N ILE A 108 8.93 -3.62 10.28
CA ILE A 108 8.01 -3.00 11.23
C ILE A 108 7.01 -2.15 10.46
N ILE A 109 5.71 -2.33 10.75
CA ILE A 109 4.65 -1.46 10.27
C ILE A 109 4.16 -0.63 11.45
N ALA A 110 4.29 0.70 11.34
CA ALA A 110 3.90 1.64 12.40
C ALA A 110 2.66 2.44 11.99
N ALA A 111 1.64 2.51 12.85
CA ALA A 111 0.43 3.31 12.67
C ALA A 111 0.64 4.80 13.00
N GLY A 112 1.73 5.14 13.69
CA GLY A 112 2.04 6.48 14.16
C GLY A 112 3.01 6.45 15.33
N THR A 113 2.86 7.42 16.23
CA THR A 113 3.57 7.46 17.51
C THR A 113 2.63 7.90 18.64
N GLY A 114 2.79 7.33 19.83
CA GLY A 114 2.06 7.76 21.03
C GLY A 114 0.66 7.15 21.18
N ASN A 115 0.42 6.01 20.54
CA ASN A 115 -0.71 5.09 20.75
C ASN A 115 -2.08 5.69 20.43
N SER A 116 -2.10 6.82 19.72
CA SER A 116 -3.33 7.53 19.34
C SER A 116 -3.94 7.02 18.03
N ILE A 117 -3.12 6.36 17.21
CA ILE A 117 -3.52 5.63 16.01
C ILE A 117 -3.00 4.20 16.20
N PHE A 118 -3.88 3.22 16.10
CA PHE A 118 -3.57 1.85 16.50
C PHE A 118 -4.25 0.82 15.61
N PHE A 119 -3.81 -0.44 15.75
CA PHE A 119 -4.33 -1.56 14.98
C PHE A 119 -5.52 -2.23 15.65
N LYS A 120 -6.52 -2.64 14.85
CA LYS A 120 -7.52 -3.64 15.24
C LYS A 120 -7.49 -4.79 14.25
N GLY A 121 -7.49 -6.01 14.77
CA GLY A 121 -7.47 -7.21 13.94
C GLY A 121 -6.33 -8.13 14.33
N GLN A 122 -5.87 -8.92 13.37
CA GLN A 122 -4.97 -10.04 13.62
C GLN A 122 -4.24 -10.47 12.36
N VAL A 123 -3.10 -11.11 12.53
CA VAL A 123 -2.36 -11.78 11.46
C VAL A 123 -2.19 -13.25 11.79
N VAL A 124 -2.07 -14.10 10.77
CA VAL A 124 -1.71 -15.50 10.96
C VAL A 124 -0.19 -15.64 10.86
N HIS A 125 0.42 -16.23 11.89
CA HIS A 125 1.80 -16.67 11.83
C HIS A 125 1.86 -18.07 11.24
N LEU A 126 2.47 -18.15 10.06
CA LEU A 126 2.87 -19.41 9.42
C LEU A 126 4.26 -19.75 9.94
N ASP A 127 4.30 -20.59 10.96
CA ASP A 127 5.55 -20.91 11.64
C ASP A 127 6.36 -21.92 10.81
N THR A 128 7.65 -21.64 10.66
CA THR A 128 8.60 -22.49 9.93
C THR A 128 9.24 -23.57 10.81
N ASN A 129 9.11 -23.48 12.14
CA ASN A 129 9.66 -24.44 13.09
C ASN A 129 8.69 -24.90 14.19
N ALA A 130 7.45 -24.42 14.20
CA ALA A 130 6.40 -24.85 15.13
C ALA A 130 5.00 -24.86 14.49
N ASP A 131 3.95 -24.90 15.33
CA ASP A 131 2.56 -24.85 14.89
C ASP A 131 2.11 -23.41 14.58
N ASN A 132 1.27 -23.26 13.56
CA ASN A 132 0.71 -21.96 13.18
C ASN A 132 -0.21 -21.40 14.27
N VAL A 133 -0.15 -20.08 14.46
CA VAL A 133 -0.96 -19.37 15.46
C VAL A 133 -1.51 -18.06 14.90
N THR A 134 -2.62 -17.59 15.45
CA THR A 134 -3.13 -16.24 15.18
C THR A 134 -2.55 -15.27 16.21
N VAL A 135 -1.95 -14.18 15.74
CA VAL A 135 -1.42 -13.10 16.57
C VAL A 135 -2.40 -11.93 16.51
N PHE A 136 -2.85 -11.47 17.69
CA PHE A 136 -3.87 -10.43 17.82
C PHE A 136 -3.25 -9.13 18.30
N SER A 137 -3.76 -8.01 17.79
CA SER A 137 -3.60 -6.71 18.44
C SER A 137 -4.40 -6.69 19.75
N ASP A 138 -3.98 -5.85 20.70
CA ASP A 138 -4.75 -5.51 21.91
C ASP A 138 -6.07 -4.77 21.60
N GLN A 139 -6.25 -4.32 20.36
CA GLN A 139 -7.40 -3.57 19.85
C GLN A 139 -7.65 -2.25 20.57
N ASN A 140 -6.63 -1.68 21.21
CA ASN A 140 -6.76 -0.49 22.04
C ASN A 140 -5.62 0.51 21.84
N SER A 141 -4.36 0.08 21.88
CA SER A 141 -3.20 0.99 21.81
C SER A 141 -2.04 0.51 20.96
N ASN A 142 -2.00 -0.75 20.51
CA ASN A 142 -0.87 -1.23 19.74
C ASN A 142 -0.70 -0.46 18.42
N GLU A 143 0.39 0.27 18.30
CA GLU A 143 0.71 1.11 17.14
C GLU A 143 1.81 0.52 16.25
N THR A 144 2.44 -0.57 16.66
CA THR A 144 3.42 -1.29 15.85
C THR A 144 3.01 -2.74 15.60
N LEU A 145 3.31 -3.23 14.41
CA LEU A 145 3.32 -4.64 14.04
C LEU A 145 4.72 -4.98 13.54
N GLN A 146 5.48 -5.73 14.32
CA GLN A 146 6.81 -6.20 13.98
C GLN A 146 6.73 -7.59 13.37
N LEU A 147 7.23 -7.71 12.14
CA LEU A 147 7.43 -8.95 11.42
C LEU A 147 8.86 -9.39 11.69
N ASN A 148 9.04 -10.40 12.54
CA ASN A 148 10.37 -10.85 12.95
C ASN A 148 11.01 -11.71 11.85
N VAL A 149 12.11 -11.24 11.26
CA VAL A 149 12.96 -11.99 10.31
C VAL A 149 12.11 -12.74 9.26
N PRO A 150 11.21 -12.05 8.53
CA PRO A 150 10.21 -12.74 7.73
C PRO A 150 10.81 -13.36 6.48
N SER A 151 10.41 -14.60 6.19
CA SER A 151 10.70 -15.26 4.91
C SER A 151 9.69 -14.91 3.82
N ALA A 152 8.46 -14.58 4.20
CA ALA A 152 7.42 -14.03 3.32
C ALA A 152 6.30 -13.41 4.17
N TYR A 153 5.59 -12.43 3.63
CA TYR A 153 4.40 -11.85 4.26
C TYR A 153 3.46 -11.22 3.22
N ASP A 154 2.18 -11.13 3.57
CA ASP A 154 1.17 -10.34 2.86
C ASP A 154 0.22 -9.74 3.89
N ILE A 155 0.34 -8.42 4.08
CA ILE A 155 -0.38 -7.66 5.09
C ILE A 155 -1.30 -6.67 4.38
N THR A 156 -2.58 -6.71 4.73
CA THR A 156 -3.59 -5.76 4.30
C THR A 156 -4.01 -4.88 5.47
N LEU A 157 -3.97 -3.58 5.24
CA LEU A 157 -4.31 -2.52 6.18
C LEU A 157 -5.43 -1.69 5.57
N VAL A 158 -6.52 -1.50 6.32
CA VAL A 158 -7.68 -0.72 5.88
C VAL A 158 -8.01 0.32 6.95
N GLY A 159 -7.98 1.59 6.59
CA GLY A 159 -8.46 2.65 7.48
C GLY A 159 -9.96 2.47 7.68
N ILE A 160 -10.42 2.37 8.93
CA ILE A 160 -11.86 2.26 9.26
C ILE A 160 -12.37 3.46 10.05
N SER A 161 -11.47 4.29 10.57
CA SER A 161 -11.75 5.58 11.21
C SER A 161 -10.53 6.50 11.04
N ALA A 162 -10.54 7.67 11.66
CA ALA A 162 -9.39 8.58 11.71
C ALA A 162 -8.24 8.10 12.64
N THR A 163 -8.45 7.03 13.41
CA THR A 163 -7.48 6.53 14.41
C THR A 163 -7.28 5.02 14.36
N ILE A 164 -7.99 4.29 13.50
CA ILE A 164 -7.94 2.84 13.50
C ILE A 164 -7.59 2.31 12.11
N TRP A 165 -6.51 1.53 12.09
CA TRP A 165 -6.16 0.63 11.00
C TRP A 165 -6.71 -0.76 11.30
N MET A 166 -7.62 -1.26 10.47
CA MET A 166 -7.95 -2.68 10.45
C MET A 166 -6.80 -3.43 9.79
N VAL A 167 -6.22 -4.39 10.50
CA VAL A 167 -5.10 -5.21 10.02
C VAL A 167 -5.54 -6.65 9.81
N SER A 168 -5.12 -7.23 8.69
CA SER A 168 -5.28 -8.66 8.38
C SER A 168 -4.15 -9.14 7.47
N GLY A 169 -3.86 -10.43 7.50
CA GLY A 169 -2.83 -11.00 6.64
C GLY A 169 -2.13 -12.18 7.28
N TRP A 170 -0.94 -12.49 6.77
CA TRP A 170 -0.10 -13.56 7.28
C TRP A 170 1.38 -13.21 7.18
N VAL A 171 2.17 -13.88 8.01
CA VAL A 171 3.61 -13.71 8.14
C VAL A 171 4.22 -15.09 8.26
N CYS A 172 5.23 -15.40 7.45
CA CYS A 172 5.96 -16.65 7.47
C CYS A 172 7.36 -16.42 8.04
N SER A 173 7.63 -16.96 9.23
CA SER A 173 8.88 -16.71 9.97
C SER A 173 9.10 -17.78 11.04
N THR A 174 10.27 -17.78 11.66
CA THR A 174 10.61 -18.66 12.78
C THR A 174 10.20 -18.07 14.13
N THR A 175 10.06 -16.74 14.21
CA THR A 175 9.58 -16.04 15.41
C THR A 175 8.26 -15.36 15.06
N ALA A 176 7.24 -15.55 15.91
CA ALA A 176 5.92 -14.97 15.69
C ALA A 176 6.01 -13.44 15.56
N PRO A 177 5.22 -12.81 14.66
CA PRO A 177 5.10 -11.36 14.66
C PRO A 177 4.52 -10.87 15.99
N ALA A 178 4.77 -9.62 16.32
CA ALA A 178 4.31 -9.03 17.58
C ALA A 178 3.61 -7.70 17.33
N PHE A 179 2.49 -7.48 18.02
CA PHE A 179 1.91 -6.15 18.17
C PHE A 179 2.44 -5.51 19.45
N ALA A 180 2.76 -4.22 19.41
CA ALA A 180 3.24 -3.48 20.56
C ALA A 180 2.80 -2.02 20.54
N ASP A 181 2.83 -1.43 21.73
CA ASP A 181 2.78 0.01 21.97
C ASP A 181 4.14 0.66 21.67
#